data_AF-A0A8S7I7E9-F1
#
_entry.id   AF-A0A8S7I7E9-F1
#
_cell.length_a   1.000
_cell.length_b   1.000
_cell.length_c   1.000
_cell.angle_alpha   90.00
_cell.angle_beta   90.00
_cell.angle_gamma   90.00
#
_symmetry.space_group_name_H-M   'P 1'
#
loop_
_entity.id
_entity.type
_entity.pdbx_description
1 polymer ?
#
loop_
_entity_poly.entity_id
_entity_poly.type
_entity_poly.pdbx_seq_one_letter_code
_entity_poly.pdbx_strand_id
1 'polypeptide(L)'
;MKKIALTLLSTLIITGCTAQSSAENRNSDHYAYLKKCENITLDNTPQQVNKNNFLKLLYKGEMIINTTQFITSSKQDMLVRVGWDPDISKAIADCDIEQMMIVLNAAKEPFEKLKANTKSPTEREALIKTYSAWENYVSSPSRENKNNFNEKASYYKNI
;
A
#
# COMPACT_ATOMS: atom_id res chain seq x y z
N MET A 1 -11.25 58.85 -51.56
CA MET A 1 -12.17 57.76 -51.14
C MET A 1 -11.36 56.48 -50.97
N LYS A 2 -11.56 55.84 -49.81
CA LYS A 2 -11.14 54.51 -49.32
C LYS A 2 -10.48 53.55 -50.34
N LYS A 3 -9.39 52.90 -49.90
CA LYS A 3 -9.38 51.46 -49.56
C LYS A 3 -8.03 51.06 -48.93
N ILE A 4 -8.11 50.68 -47.65
CA ILE A 4 -7.07 50.01 -46.87
C ILE A 4 -7.04 48.56 -47.34
N ALA A 5 -5.88 48.08 -47.79
CA ALA A 5 -5.65 46.67 -48.07
C ALA A 5 -4.65 46.15 -47.03
N LEU A 6 -5.22 45.42 -46.07
CA LEU A 6 -4.58 44.72 -44.98
C LEU A 6 -3.78 43.54 -45.56
N THR A 7 -2.45 43.62 -45.57
CA THR A 7 -1.60 42.49 -46.00
C THR A 7 -1.39 41.53 -44.84
N LEU A 8 -1.93 40.33 -45.05
CA LEU A 8 -1.93 39.13 -44.21
C LEU A 8 -0.59 38.84 -43.51
N LEU A 9 -0.63 38.78 -42.17
CA LEU A 9 0.32 38.00 -41.39
C LEU A 9 0.11 36.52 -41.74
N SER A 10 1.14 35.92 -42.32
CA SER A 10 1.29 34.48 -42.46
C SER A 10 1.29 33.84 -41.06
N THR A 11 0.16 33.24 -40.70
CA THR A 11 0.02 32.34 -39.55
C THR A 11 0.95 31.15 -39.71
N LEU A 12 1.88 31.00 -38.77
CA LEU A 12 2.54 29.72 -38.47
C LEU A 12 1.45 28.71 -38.14
N ILE A 13 1.10 27.85 -39.11
CA ILE A 13 0.37 26.63 -38.82
C ILE A 13 1.39 25.72 -38.13
N ILE A 14 1.50 25.85 -36.82
CA ILE A 14 2.00 24.77 -36.00
C ILE A 14 1.00 23.65 -36.25
N THR A 15 1.39 22.66 -37.04
CA THR A 15 0.73 21.37 -37.08
C THR A 15 0.78 20.83 -35.66
N GLY A 16 -0.23 21.19 -34.86
CA GLY A 16 -0.55 20.44 -33.67
C GLY A 16 -0.67 19.01 -34.15
N CYS A 17 0.06 18.09 -33.51
CA CYS A 17 -0.42 16.74 -33.43
C CYS A 17 -1.83 16.86 -32.85
N THR A 18 -2.84 16.87 -33.72
CA THR A 18 -4.18 16.49 -33.34
C THR A 18 -4.01 15.05 -32.91
N ALA A 19 -3.73 14.85 -31.62
CA ALA A 19 -3.95 13.58 -30.97
C ALA A 19 -5.42 13.29 -31.25
N GLN A 20 -5.60 12.42 -32.24
CA GLN A 20 -6.86 11.99 -32.76
C GLN A 20 -7.70 11.55 -31.57
N SER A 21 -8.74 12.34 -31.31
CA SER A 21 -9.75 12.08 -30.31
C SER A 21 -10.48 10.80 -30.70
N SER A 22 -9.97 9.69 -30.22
CA SER A 22 -10.70 8.45 -30.00
C SER A 22 -10.12 7.74 -28.79
N ALA A 23 -10.03 8.45 -27.66
CA ALA A 23 -10.05 7.83 -26.33
C ALA A 23 -11.50 7.45 -25.99
N GLU A 24 -12.17 6.73 -26.91
CA GLU A 24 -13.40 6.02 -26.58
C GLU A 24 -12.98 4.78 -25.78
N ASN A 25 -13.17 4.83 -24.46
CA ASN A 25 -13.76 3.82 -23.57
C ASN A 25 -13.76 2.32 -23.98
N ARG A 26 -12.76 1.83 -24.72
CA ARG A 26 -12.74 0.45 -25.24
C ARG A 26 -11.97 -0.54 -24.37
N ASN A 27 -11.39 -0.11 -23.24
CA ASN A 27 -10.53 -0.98 -22.44
C ASN A 27 -10.87 -1.08 -20.93
N SER A 28 -11.83 -0.33 -20.39
CA SER A 28 -12.13 -0.42 -18.94
C SER A 28 -12.61 -1.81 -18.53
N ASP A 29 -13.39 -2.48 -19.39
CA ASP A 29 -13.95 -3.80 -19.08
C ASP A 29 -12.92 -4.92 -19.23
N HIS A 30 -12.01 -4.82 -20.19
CA HIS A 30 -10.96 -5.83 -20.40
C HIS A 30 -9.94 -5.86 -19.26
N TYR A 31 -9.76 -4.72 -18.57
CA TYR A 31 -8.87 -4.57 -17.41
C TYR A 31 -9.62 -4.39 -16.10
N ALA A 32 -10.93 -4.65 -16.06
CA ALA A 32 -11.74 -4.55 -14.84
C ALA A 32 -11.20 -5.43 -13.69
N TYR A 33 -10.47 -6.51 -14.00
CA TYR A 33 -9.83 -7.35 -12.99
C TYR A 33 -8.75 -6.61 -12.18
N LEU A 34 -8.15 -5.52 -12.71
CA LEU A 34 -7.21 -4.69 -11.96
C LEU A 34 -7.87 -4.01 -10.75
N LYS A 35 -9.20 -3.80 -10.80
CA LYS A 35 -9.99 -3.25 -9.68
C LYS A 35 -10.21 -4.26 -8.54
N LYS A 36 -10.01 -5.56 -8.79
CA LYS A 36 -10.27 -6.59 -7.76
C LYS A 36 -9.23 -6.49 -6.66
N CYS A 37 -9.67 -6.42 -5.42
CA CYS A 37 -8.79 -6.58 -4.26
C CYS A 37 -8.66 -8.07 -3.93
N GLU A 38 -7.45 -8.53 -3.66
CA GLU A 38 -7.24 -9.90 -3.19
C GLU A 38 -7.71 -9.99 -1.74
N ASN A 39 -8.48 -11.03 -1.42
CA ASN A 39 -9.01 -11.22 -0.07
C ASN A 39 -7.99 -11.99 0.76
N ILE A 40 -6.93 -11.31 1.19
CA ILE A 40 -5.88 -11.93 2.02
C ILE A 40 -6.37 -11.96 3.46
N THR A 41 -6.69 -13.15 3.95
CA THR A 41 -7.13 -13.33 5.33
C THR A 41 -5.95 -13.57 6.27
N LEU A 42 -5.94 -12.83 7.37
CA LEU A 42 -5.15 -13.17 8.55
C LEU A 42 -6.01 -14.04 9.44
N ASP A 43 -5.60 -15.29 9.66
CA ASP A 43 -6.28 -16.18 10.60
C ASP A 43 -6.13 -15.61 12.02
N ASN A 44 -7.16 -14.88 12.48
CA ASN A 44 -7.13 -13.92 13.57
C ASN A 44 -7.26 -14.53 14.97
N THR A 45 -6.95 -15.81 15.17
CA THR A 45 -7.10 -16.42 16.50
C THR A 45 -5.82 -17.10 16.95
N PRO A 46 -4.92 -16.36 17.62
CA PRO A 46 -3.99 -17.02 18.53
C PRO A 46 -4.83 -17.76 19.59
N GLN A 47 -4.78 -19.09 19.61
CA GLN A 47 -5.42 -19.90 20.65
C GLN A 47 -5.02 -19.44 22.07
N GLN A 48 -3.84 -18.83 22.19
CA GLN A 48 -3.37 -18.12 23.38
C GLN A 48 -2.52 -16.91 22.99
N VAL A 49 -2.70 -15.80 23.70
CA VAL A 49 -1.89 -14.58 23.55
C VAL A 49 -0.60 -14.74 24.37
N ASN A 50 0.52 -14.98 23.69
CA ASN A 50 1.85 -15.08 24.29
C ASN A 50 2.90 -14.47 23.34
N LYS A 51 4.12 -14.23 23.83
CA LYS A 51 5.25 -13.64 23.08
C LYS A 51 5.45 -14.30 21.71
N ASN A 52 5.51 -15.62 21.66
CA ASN A 52 5.78 -16.37 20.45
C ASN A 52 4.64 -16.24 19.41
N ASN A 53 3.40 -16.35 19.87
CA ASN A 53 2.24 -16.24 18.99
C ASN A 53 2.06 -14.81 18.46
N PHE A 54 2.37 -13.81 19.27
CA PHE A 54 2.35 -12.42 18.84
C PHE A 54 3.43 -12.14 17.78
N LEU A 55 4.67 -12.57 18.00
CA LEU A 55 5.72 -12.42 16.97
C LEU A 55 5.35 -13.15 15.67
N LYS A 56 4.79 -14.38 15.76
CA LYS A 56 4.27 -15.09 14.57
C LYS A 56 3.18 -14.29 13.85
N LEU A 57 2.28 -13.65 14.59
CA LEU A 57 1.25 -12.78 14.02
C LEU A 57 1.87 -11.61 13.25
N LEU A 58 2.86 -10.92 13.83
CA LEU A 58 3.53 -9.81 13.17
C LEU A 58 4.26 -10.27 11.89
N TYR A 59 4.99 -11.39 11.94
CA TYR A 59 5.68 -11.91 10.75
C TYR A 59 4.71 -12.41 9.66
N LYS A 60 3.56 -12.96 10.04
CA LYS A 60 2.48 -13.25 9.06
C LYS A 60 1.97 -11.97 8.41
N GLY A 61 1.73 -10.93 9.20
CA GLY A 61 1.38 -9.61 8.68
C GLY A 61 2.45 -9.08 7.73
N GLU A 62 3.73 -9.21 8.07
CA GLU A 62 4.85 -8.78 7.22
C GLU A 62 4.82 -9.46 5.84
N MET A 63 4.56 -10.77 5.80
CA MET A 63 4.38 -11.51 4.56
C MET A 63 3.23 -10.97 3.71
N ILE A 64 2.11 -10.62 4.36
CA ILE A 64 0.94 -10.04 3.68
C ILE A 64 1.28 -8.68 3.11
N ILE A 65 1.92 -7.79 3.89
CA ILE A 65 2.38 -6.47 3.42
C ILE A 65 3.26 -6.62 2.18
N ASN A 66 4.28 -7.49 2.22
CA ASN A 66 5.18 -7.70 1.08
C ASN A 66 4.40 -8.19 -0.17
N THR A 67 3.42 -9.07 0.04
CA THR A 67 2.59 -9.62 -1.06
C THR A 67 1.68 -8.54 -1.64
N THR A 68 1.03 -7.75 -0.80
CA THR A 68 0.19 -6.62 -1.22
C THR A 68 1.02 -5.60 -2.00
N GLN A 69 2.20 -5.19 -1.50
CA GLN A 69 3.06 -4.26 -2.22
C GLN A 69 3.48 -4.78 -3.60
N PHE A 70 3.78 -6.07 -3.72
CA PHE A 70 4.09 -6.70 -5.01
C PHE A 70 2.90 -6.65 -5.98
N ILE A 71 1.70 -7.00 -5.51
CA ILE A 71 0.46 -6.98 -6.31
C ILE A 71 0.11 -5.55 -6.71
N THR A 72 0.12 -4.61 -5.76
CA THR A 72 -0.15 -3.18 -5.98
C THR A 72 0.78 -2.60 -7.03
N SER A 73 2.09 -2.82 -6.89
CA SER A 73 3.10 -2.35 -7.86
C SER A 73 2.86 -2.97 -9.24
N SER A 74 2.59 -4.28 -9.30
CA SER A 74 2.32 -4.97 -10.57
C SER A 74 1.08 -4.44 -11.28
N LYS A 75 0.01 -4.13 -10.53
CA LYS A 75 -1.23 -3.55 -11.08
C LYS A 75 -1.03 -2.11 -11.53
N GLN A 76 -0.26 -1.31 -10.79
CA GLN A 76 0.10 0.05 -11.19
C GLN A 76 0.95 0.06 -12.48
N ASP A 77 1.96 -0.78 -12.56
CA ASP A 77 2.80 -0.94 -13.76
C ASP A 77 1.96 -1.34 -14.97
N MET A 78 0.97 -2.22 -14.77
CA MET A 78 0.05 -2.61 -15.82
C MET A 78 -0.86 -1.45 -16.24
N LEU A 79 -1.42 -0.71 -15.28
CA LEU A 79 -2.27 0.45 -15.54
C LEU A 79 -1.54 1.51 -16.40
N VAL A 80 -0.25 1.76 -16.12
CA VAL A 80 0.58 2.66 -16.92
C VAL A 80 0.73 2.18 -18.37
N ARG A 81 0.79 0.86 -18.59
CA ARG A 81 0.97 0.28 -19.94
C ARG A 81 -0.31 0.25 -20.76
N VAL A 82 -1.46 -0.01 -20.13
CA VAL A 82 -2.73 -0.23 -20.84
C VAL A 82 -3.55 1.04 -21.04
N GLY A 83 -3.13 2.14 -20.41
CA GLY A 83 -3.81 3.42 -20.40
C GLY A 83 -4.31 3.73 -18.99
N TRP A 84 -3.89 4.90 -18.48
CA TRP A 84 -4.23 5.33 -17.13
C TRP A 84 -5.74 5.51 -16.96
N ASP A 85 -6.29 4.91 -15.91
CA ASP A 85 -7.69 5.05 -15.51
C ASP A 85 -7.74 5.42 -14.02
N PRO A 86 -8.32 6.58 -13.66
CA PRO A 86 -8.33 7.06 -12.28
C PRO A 86 -9.14 6.17 -11.34
N ASP A 87 -10.21 5.52 -11.80
CA ASP A 87 -11.04 4.63 -10.99
C ASP A 87 -10.29 3.33 -10.69
N ILE A 88 -9.57 2.77 -11.66
CA ILE A 88 -8.69 1.61 -11.44
C ILE A 88 -7.56 1.98 -10.49
N SER A 89 -6.89 3.12 -10.70
CA SER A 89 -5.82 3.58 -9.79
C SER A 89 -6.32 3.73 -8.37
N LYS A 90 -7.51 4.31 -8.19
CA LYS A 90 -8.13 4.46 -6.88
C LYS A 90 -8.46 3.11 -6.25
N ALA A 91 -9.05 2.17 -6.99
CA ALA A 91 -9.37 0.83 -6.49
C ALA A 91 -8.11 0.07 -6.03
N ILE A 92 -6.99 0.21 -6.74
CA ILE A 92 -5.70 -0.36 -6.34
C ILE A 92 -5.22 0.25 -5.01
N ALA A 93 -5.26 1.58 -4.88
CA ALA A 93 -4.83 2.27 -3.66
C ALA A 93 -5.74 1.96 -2.46
N ASP A 94 -7.06 1.94 -2.66
CA ASP A 94 -8.03 1.61 -1.60
C ASP A 94 -7.82 0.17 -1.10
N CYS A 95 -7.53 -0.78 -2.01
CA CYS A 95 -7.19 -2.16 -1.65
C CYS A 95 -5.90 -2.25 -0.82
N ASP A 96 -4.85 -1.52 -1.22
CA ASP A 96 -3.59 -1.48 -0.47
C ASP A 96 -3.82 -1.01 0.97
N ILE A 97 -4.55 0.11 1.13
CA ILE A 97 -4.93 0.66 2.44
C ILE A 97 -5.74 -0.34 3.27
N GLU A 98 -6.74 -0.98 2.67
CA GLU A 98 -7.59 -1.97 3.35
C GLU A 98 -6.75 -3.14 3.90
N GLN A 99 -5.82 -3.67 3.09
CA GLN A 99 -4.93 -4.76 3.51
C GLN A 99 -3.98 -4.32 4.63
N MET A 100 -3.41 -3.11 4.57
CA MET A 100 -2.58 -2.58 5.66
C MET A 100 -3.39 -2.42 6.96
N MET A 101 -4.64 -1.98 6.87
CA MET A 101 -5.51 -1.84 8.03
C MET A 101 -5.88 -3.18 8.66
N ILE A 102 -6.10 -4.23 7.86
CA ILE A 102 -6.36 -5.59 8.37
C ILE A 102 -5.19 -6.06 9.24
N VAL A 103 -3.95 -5.94 8.76
CA VAL A 103 -2.77 -6.42 9.51
C VAL A 103 -2.51 -5.58 10.76
N LEU A 104 -2.75 -4.26 10.69
CA LEU A 104 -2.59 -3.37 11.83
C LEU A 104 -3.59 -3.70 12.95
N ASN A 105 -4.86 -3.85 12.59
CA ASN A 105 -5.95 -4.12 13.51
C ASN A 105 -5.81 -5.49 14.18
N ALA A 106 -5.38 -6.52 13.43
CA ALA A 106 -5.17 -7.86 13.96
C ALA A 106 -4.16 -7.89 15.12
N ALA A 107 -3.13 -7.04 15.08
CA ALA A 107 -2.06 -7.02 16.07
C ALA A 107 -2.40 -6.21 17.35
N LYS A 108 -3.38 -5.32 17.29
CA LYS A 108 -3.65 -4.33 18.34
C LYS A 108 -4.11 -4.96 19.67
N GLU A 109 -5.14 -5.78 19.63
CA GLU A 109 -5.67 -6.41 20.85
C GLU A 109 -4.64 -7.37 21.50
N PRO A 110 -3.96 -8.26 20.75
CA PRO A 110 -2.88 -9.09 21.30
C PRO A 110 -1.76 -8.26 21.94
N PHE A 111 -1.38 -7.14 21.34
CA PHE A 111 -0.36 -6.23 21.89
C PHE A 111 -0.78 -5.69 23.25
N GLU A 112 -1.98 -5.10 23.36
CA GLU A 112 -2.44 -4.51 24.64
C GLU A 112 -2.57 -5.57 25.73
N LYS A 113 -3.06 -6.77 25.39
CA LYS A 113 -3.12 -7.91 26.32
C LYS A 113 -1.72 -8.34 26.79
N LEU A 114 -0.73 -8.41 25.89
CA LEU A 114 0.64 -8.75 26.29
C LEU A 114 1.25 -7.67 27.17
N LYS A 115 1.15 -6.41 26.76
CA LYS A 115 1.69 -5.26 27.47
C LYS A 115 1.20 -5.18 28.91
N ALA A 116 -0.09 -5.43 29.13
CA ALA A 116 -0.68 -5.47 30.47
C ALA A 116 -0.14 -6.62 31.33
N ASN A 117 0.15 -7.78 30.73
CA ASN A 117 0.56 -9.00 31.44
C ASN A 117 2.08 -9.14 31.61
N THR A 118 2.90 -8.47 30.79
CA THR A 118 4.36 -8.51 30.89
C THR A 118 4.83 -7.79 32.14
N LYS A 119 5.40 -8.53 33.11
CA LYS A 119 5.86 -8.00 34.41
C LYS A 119 7.25 -7.37 34.34
N SER A 120 8.15 -7.93 33.54
CA SER A 120 9.52 -7.43 33.40
C SER A 120 9.49 -6.05 32.71
N PRO A 121 10.03 -4.98 33.34
CA PRO A 121 10.08 -3.65 32.73
C PRO A 121 10.81 -3.66 31.39
N THR A 122 11.95 -4.36 31.32
CA THR A 122 12.77 -4.44 30.11
C THR A 122 12.05 -5.20 28.99
N GLU A 123 11.38 -6.31 29.32
CA GLU A 123 10.60 -7.07 28.34
C GLU A 123 9.39 -6.25 27.83
N ARG A 124 8.73 -5.51 28.73
CA ARG A 124 7.61 -4.63 28.37
C ARG A 124 8.06 -3.50 27.45
N GLU A 125 9.20 -2.89 27.74
CA GLU A 125 9.79 -1.86 26.87
C GLU A 125 10.16 -2.44 25.50
N ALA A 126 10.76 -3.64 25.46
CA ALA A 126 11.06 -4.33 24.22
C ALA A 126 9.79 -4.58 23.38
N LEU A 127 8.72 -5.10 24.00
CA LEU A 127 7.42 -5.30 23.37
C LEU A 127 6.85 -4.00 22.77
N ILE A 128 6.88 -2.89 23.52
CA ILE A 128 6.38 -1.59 23.05
C ILE A 128 7.19 -1.10 21.85
N LYS A 129 8.53 -1.22 21.90
CA LYS A 129 9.40 -0.84 20.79
C LYS A 129 9.15 -1.70 19.55
N THR A 130 8.96 -3.01 19.72
CA THR A 130 8.60 -3.92 18.63
C THR A 130 7.27 -3.52 17.98
N TYR A 131 6.23 -3.27 18.78
CA TYR A 131 4.92 -2.89 18.25
C TYR A 131 4.95 -1.52 17.58
N SER A 132 5.63 -0.53 18.16
CA SER A 132 5.77 0.80 17.54
C SER A 132 6.51 0.72 16.18
N ALA A 133 7.56 -0.10 16.10
CA ALA A 133 8.26 -0.33 14.84
C ALA A 133 7.39 -1.07 13.81
N TRP A 134 6.53 -1.98 14.26
CA TRP A 134 5.53 -2.65 13.44
C TRP A 134 4.50 -1.65 12.88
N GLU A 135 3.90 -0.80 13.72
CA GLU A 135 2.93 0.21 13.27
C GLU A 135 3.53 1.15 12.22
N ASN A 136 4.79 1.59 12.44
CA ASN A 136 5.50 2.42 11.49
C ASN A 136 5.80 1.70 10.17
N TYR A 137 6.17 0.41 10.22
CA TYR A 137 6.36 -0.40 9.03
C TYR A 137 5.07 -0.59 8.23
N VAL A 138 3.95 -0.90 8.88
CA VAL A 138 2.66 -1.06 8.21
C VAL A 138 2.19 0.25 7.58
N SER A 139 2.34 1.38 8.29
CA SER A 139 1.85 2.68 7.84
C SER A 139 2.71 3.29 6.72
N SER A 140 3.98 2.90 6.65
CA SER A 140 4.92 3.39 5.63
C SER A 140 5.90 2.29 5.25
N PRO A 141 5.48 1.27 4.47
CA PRO A 141 6.34 0.12 4.26
C PRO A 141 7.51 0.46 3.34
N SER A 142 8.71 0.34 3.90
CA SER A 142 10.00 0.59 3.24
C SER A 142 11.03 -0.42 3.74
N ARG A 143 12.14 -0.57 3.01
CA ARG A 143 13.26 -1.43 3.44
C ARG A 143 13.79 -1.03 4.82
N GLU A 144 13.89 0.28 5.07
CA GLU A 144 14.36 0.82 6.34
C GLU A 144 13.40 0.48 7.49
N ASN A 145 12.11 0.77 7.32
CA ASN A 145 11.12 0.49 8.36
C ASN A 145 10.98 -1.01 8.62
N LYS A 146 11.08 -1.84 7.58
CA LYS A 146 11.14 -3.30 7.70
C LYS A 146 12.33 -3.77 8.52
N ASN A 147 13.52 -3.24 8.24
CA ASN A 147 14.74 -3.59 8.97
C ASN A 147 14.65 -3.18 10.44
N ASN A 148 14.14 -1.97 10.72
CA ASN A 148 13.91 -1.51 12.09
C ASN A 148 12.91 -2.44 12.82
N PHE A 149 11.78 -2.79 12.20
CA PHE A 149 10.85 -3.78 12.76
C PHE A 149 11.54 -5.11 13.07
N ASN A 150 12.28 -5.66 12.11
CA ASN A 150 12.97 -6.95 12.27
C ASN A 150 14.01 -6.92 13.40
N GLU A 151 14.76 -5.83 13.54
CA GLU A 151 15.71 -5.63 14.63
C GLU A 151 15.00 -5.64 16.00
N LYS A 152 13.92 -4.85 16.15
CA LYS A 152 13.18 -4.77 17.42
C LYS A 152 12.46 -6.08 17.74
N ALA A 153 11.90 -6.75 16.74
CA ALA A 153 11.26 -8.06 16.90
C ALA A 153 12.27 -9.14 17.33
N SER A 154 13.47 -9.13 16.73
CA SER A 154 14.56 -10.03 17.12
C SER A 154 15.02 -9.78 18.55
N TYR A 155 15.17 -8.51 18.96
CA TYR A 155 15.53 -8.18 20.33
C TYR A 155 14.47 -8.68 21.33
N TYR A 156 13.19 -8.37 21.10
CA TYR A 156 12.09 -8.81 21.98
C TYR A 156 11.94 -10.34 22.05
N LYS A 157 12.27 -11.05 20.97
CA LYS A 157 12.29 -12.53 20.96
C LYS A 157 13.31 -13.10 21.95
N ASN A 158 14.44 -12.44 22.12
CA ASN A 158 15.61 -12.98 22.84
C ASN A 158 15.79 -12.41 24.26
N ILE A 159 14.88 -11.55 24.71
CA ILE A 159 14.81 -11.05 26.09
C ILE A 159 13.86 -11.89 26.94
#